data_AF-A0A556B6L6-F1
#
_entry.id   AF-A0A556B6L6-F1
#
_cell.length_a   1.000
_cell.length_b   1.000
_cell.length_c   1.000
_cell.angle_alpha   90.00
_cell.angle_beta   90.00
_cell.angle_gamma   90.00
#
_symmetry.space_group_name_H-M   'P 1'
#
loop_
_entity.id
_entity.type
_entity.pdbx_description
1 polymer ?
#
loop_
_entity_poly.entity_id
_entity_poly.type
_entity_poly.pdbx_seq_one_letter_code
_entity_poly.pdbx_strand_id
1 'polypeptide(L)'
;LLKKDRQPLTAKDIGLKVANEKEPQTVIMDGNVLDEPLSASGHNRAWLHAELEKLGVVIENVFLGQVDSYGQLTIDIYNDKLQMPSPQNKPLLLASLKKCHADLELFSLETKSKSASEMYSKNAKQIEKILNKVTYLLKE
;
A
#
# COMPACT_ATOMS: atom_id res chain seq x y z
N LEU A 1 -16.19 31.38 14.87
CA LEU A 1 -15.22 30.28 15.05
C LEU A 1 -15.54 29.52 16.34
N LEU A 2 -15.43 28.19 16.35
CA LEU A 2 -15.61 27.37 17.55
C LEU A 2 -14.51 27.67 18.59
N LYS A 3 -14.86 27.58 19.88
CA LYS A 3 -13.88 27.63 20.98
C LYS A 3 -12.95 26.42 20.91
N LYS A 4 -11.71 26.56 21.40
CA LYS A 4 -10.66 25.53 21.28
C LYS A 4 -11.04 24.17 21.87
N ASP A 5 -11.80 24.16 22.95
CA ASP A 5 -12.32 22.96 23.63
C ASP A 5 -13.41 22.22 22.83
N ARG A 6 -13.90 22.81 21.74
CA ARG A 6 -14.93 22.24 20.86
C ARG A 6 -14.45 22.03 19.42
N GLN A 7 -13.16 22.22 19.14
CA GLN A 7 -12.58 21.94 17.84
C GLN A 7 -12.25 20.44 17.72
N PRO A 8 -12.40 19.83 16.54
CA PRO A 8 -12.01 18.44 16.33
C PRO A 8 -10.49 18.28 16.49
N LEU A 9 -10.08 17.14 17.04
CA LEU A 9 -8.68 16.80 17.21
C LEU A 9 -8.02 16.56 15.84
N THR A 10 -6.88 17.19 15.58
CA THR A 10 -6.08 16.93 14.38
C THR A 10 -4.92 16.00 14.70
N ALA A 11 -4.40 15.30 13.68
CA ALA A 11 -3.20 14.45 13.85
C ALA A 11 -1.99 15.23 14.40
N LYS A 12 -1.90 16.52 14.05
CA LYS A 12 -0.85 17.43 14.53
C LYS A 12 -0.93 17.67 16.04
N ASP A 13 -2.13 17.69 16.61
CA ASP A 13 -2.34 17.96 18.04
C ASP A 13 -1.81 16.84 18.94
N ILE A 14 -1.71 15.61 18.42
CA ILE A 14 -1.22 14.43 19.14
C ILE A 14 0.13 13.91 18.64
N GLY A 15 0.79 14.63 17.72
CA GLY A 15 2.07 14.21 17.14
C GLY A 15 1.99 12.92 16.30
N LEU A 16 0.81 12.58 15.78
CA LEU A 16 0.61 11.41 14.92
C LEU A 16 1.26 11.68 13.55
N LYS A 17 2.19 10.82 13.15
CA LYS A 17 2.72 10.82 11.79
C LYS A 17 1.66 10.34 10.83
N VAL A 18 1.25 11.22 9.94
CA VAL A 18 0.36 10.91 8.82
C VAL A 18 1.18 10.78 7.55
N ALA A 19 0.74 9.88 6.68
CA ALA A 19 1.35 9.74 5.38
C ALA A 19 0.94 10.94 4.51
N ASN A 20 1.82 11.39 3.62
CA ASN A 20 1.52 12.50 2.73
C ASN A 20 0.78 11.96 1.51
N GLU A 21 -0.48 12.36 1.34
CA GLU A 21 -1.31 11.96 0.21
C GLU A 21 -1.43 13.12 -0.78
N LYS A 22 -1.16 12.82 -2.04
CA LYS A 22 -1.51 13.65 -3.19
C LYS A 22 -2.81 13.14 -3.79
N GLU A 23 -3.47 14.03 -4.51
CA GLU A 23 -4.68 13.71 -5.26
C GLU A 23 -4.42 12.55 -6.23
N PRO A 24 -5.28 11.52 -6.23
CA PRO A 24 -5.15 10.39 -7.15
C PRO A 24 -5.28 10.88 -8.59
N GLN A 25 -4.47 10.31 -9.48
CA GLN A 25 -4.48 10.65 -10.90
C GLN A 25 -5.42 9.70 -11.64
N THR A 26 -6.38 10.26 -12.37
CA THR A 26 -7.27 9.46 -13.23
C THR A 26 -6.48 9.02 -14.47
N VAL A 27 -6.30 7.72 -14.64
CA VAL A 27 -5.54 7.10 -15.74
C VAL A 27 -6.43 6.36 -16.74
N ILE A 28 -7.67 6.01 -16.35
CA ILE A 28 -8.70 5.47 -17.25
C ILE A 28 -9.99 6.26 -17.04
N MET A 29 -10.64 6.65 -18.13
CA MET A 29 -11.96 7.27 -18.13
C MET A 29 -12.79 6.73 -19.29
N ASP A 30 -13.96 6.19 -18.99
CA ASP A 30 -14.90 5.62 -19.97
C ASP A 30 -14.23 4.64 -20.95
N GLY A 31 -13.44 3.70 -20.41
CA GLY A 31 -12.70 2.70 -21.17
C GLY A 31 -11.49 3.22 -21.97
N ASN A 32 -11.14 4.49 -21.85
CA ASN A 32 -9.98 5.08 -22.54
C ASN A 32 -8.83 5.37 -21.58
N VAL A 33 -7.60 5.03 -21.99
CA VAL A 33 -6.38 5.38 -21.25
C VAL A 33 -6.05 6.86 -21.42
N LEU A 34 -5.81 7.54 -20.31
CA LEU A 34 -5.29 8.91 -20.28
C LEU A 34 -3.76 8.85 -20.13
N ASP A 35 -3.04 8.94 -21.26
CA ASP A 35 -1.59 8.74 -21.30
C ASP A 35 -0.78 9.77 -20.50
N GLU A 36 -1.23 11.03 -20.49
CA GLU A 36 -0.55 12.10 -19.76
C GLU A 36 -0.62 11.89 -18.24
N PRO A 37 -1.81 11.71 -17.61
CA PRO A 37 -1.90 11.31 -16.20
C PRO A 37 -1.19 9.99 -15.88
N LEU A 38 -1.25 9.01 -16.78
CA LEU A 38 -0.57 7.72 -16.61
C LEU A 38 0.96 7.90 -16.55
N SER A 39 1.51 8.72 -17.45
CA SER A 39 2.93 9.05 -17.46
C SER A 39 3.32 9.93 -16.25
N ALA A 40 2.47 10.88 -15.85
CA ALA A 40 2.69 11.73 -14.69
C ALA A 40 2.69 10.94 -13.37
N SER A 41 1.95 9.83 -13.29
CA SER A 41 2.00 8.88 -12.17
C SER A 41 3.21 7.94 -12.22
N GLY A 42 4.06 8.04 -13.25
CA GLY A 42 5.27 7.22 -13.40
C GLY A 42 5.04 5.83 -13.98
N HIS A 43 3.87 5.59 -14.55
CA HIS A 43 3.47 4.31 -15.12
C HIS A 43 3.31 4.41 -16.64
N ASN A 44 3.14 3.26 -17.29
CA ASN A 44 2.92 3.17 -18.72
C ASN A 44 1.76 2.21 -19.03
N ARG A 45 1.36 2.13 -20.30
CA ARG A 45 0.25 1.25 -20.72
C ARG A 45 0.51 -0.21 -20.40
N ALA A 46 1.76 -0.68 -20.53
CA ALA A 46 2.11 -2.07 -20.21
C ALA A 46 1.86 -2.41 -18.72
N TRP A 47 2.23 -1.49 -17.82
CA TRP A 47 1.89 -1.60 -16.40
C TRP A 47 0.37 -1.62 -16.18
N LEU A 48 -0.36 -0.70 -16.82
CA LEU A 48 -1.81 -0.60 -16.66
C LEU A 48 -2.52 -1.88 -17.11
N HIS A 49 -2.14 -2.43 -18.27
CA HIS A 49 -2.67 -3.70 -18.76
C HIS A 49 -2.36 -4.86 -17.83
N ALA A 50 -1.14 -4.92 -17.28
CA ALA A 50 -0.78 -5.96 -16.33
C ALA A 50 -1.60 -5.87 -15.02
N GLU A 51 -1.89 -4.67 -14.53
CA GLU A 51 -2.77 -4.49 -13.36
C GLU A 51 -4.22 -4.89 -13.66
N LEU A 52 -4.76 -4.51 -14.84
CA LEU A 52 -6.09 -4.92 -15.27
C LEU A 52 -6.21 -6.44 -15.45
N GLU A 53 -5.16 -7.09 -15.97
CA GLU A 53 -5.10 -8.56 -16.14
C GLU A 53 -5.13 -9.30 -14.80
N LYS A 54 -4.41 -8.80 -13.78
CA LYS A 54 -4.47 -9.36 -12.40
C LYS A 54 -5.89 -9.31 -11.83
N LEU A 55 -6.66 -8.29 -12.22
CA LEU A 55 -8.05 -8.10 -11.80
C LEU A 55 -9.05 -8.85 -12.70
N GLY A 56 -8.61 -9.42 -13.83
CA GLY A 56 -9.46 -10.09 -14.80
C GLY A 56 -10.43 -9.13 -15.52
N VAL A 57 -10.08 -7.85 -15.63
CA VAL A 57 -10.94 -6.81 -16.20
C VAL A 57 -10.41 -6.36 -17.56
N VAL A 58 -11.31 -6.25 -18.52
CA VAL A 58 -11.03 -5.62 -19.83
C VAL A 58 -11.20 -4.11 -19.72
N ILE A 59 -10.36 -3.35 -20.42
CA ILE A 59 -10.32 -1.89 -20.28
C ILE A 59 -11.65 -1.24 -20.66
N GLU A 60 -12.35 -1.78 -21.66
CA GLU A 60 -13.63 -1.29 -22.15
C GLU A 60 -14.74 -1.36 -21.09
N ASN A 61 -14.56 -2.20 -20.06
CA ASN A 61 -15.51 -2.34 -18.95
C ASN A 61 -15.16 -1.44 -17.74
N VAL A 62 -14.09 -0.65 -17.83
CA VAL A 62 -13.65 0.27 -16.77
C VAL A 62 -14.28 1.64 -17.00
N PHE A 63 -15.11 2.08 -16.06
CA PHE A 63 -15.66 3.42 -16.06
C PHE A 63 -14.62 4.45 -15.59
N LEU A 64 -13.92 4.15 -14.49
CA LEU A 64 -12.93 5.03 -13.90
C LEU A 64 -11.75 4.21 -13.37
N GLY A 65 -10.53 4.61 -13.72
CA GLY A 65 -9.31 4.03 -13.15
C GLY A 65 -8.42 5.13 -12.60
N GLN A 66 -7.99 5.00 -11.36
CA GLN A 66 -7.19 6.00 -10.67
C GLN A 66 -5.96 5.38 -10.01
N VAL A 67 -4.85 6.10 -10.06
CA VAL A 67 -3.60 5.74 -9.39
C VAL A 67 -3.38 6.67 -8.20
N ASP A 68 -3.22 6.09 -7.02
CA ASP A 68 -2.96 6.85 -5.80
C ASP A 68 -1.48 7.26 -5.67
N SER A 69 -1.15 7.98 -4.58
CA SER A 69 0.23 8.40 -4.29
C SER A 69 1.21 7.27 -4.02
N TYR A 70 0.71 6.04 -3.84
CA TYR A 70 1.48 4.83 -3.57
C TYR A 70 1.58 3.92 -4.79
N GLY A 71 1.08 4.36 -5.95
CA GLY A 71 1.10 3.58 -7.20
C GLY A 71 0.09 2.44 -7.22
N GLN A 72 -0.97 2.50 -6.41
CA GLN A 72 -2.04 1.51 -6.42
C GLN A 72 -3.13 1.92 -7.39
N LEU A 73 -3.49 1.00 -8.28
CA LEU A 73 -4.61 1.17 -9.20
C LEU A 73 -5.91 0.81 -8.47
N THR A 74 -6.83 1.75 -8.41
CA THR A 74 -8.23 1.51 -8.06
C THR A 74 -9.08 1.67 -9.31
N ILE A 75 -9.98 0.72 -9.57
CA ILE A 75 -10.89 0.78 -10.72
C ILE A 75 -12.35 0.67 -10.30
N ASP A 76 -13.19 1.39 -11.02
CA ASP A 76 -14.64 1.29 -11.03
C ASP A 76 -15.07 0.75 -12.40
N ILE A 77 -16.00 -0.21 -12.40
CA ILE A 77 -16.43 -0.93 -13.60
C ILE A 77 -17.92 -0.73 -13.83
N TYR A 78 -18.37 -0.74 -15.08
CA TYR A 78 -19.79 -0.52 -15.41
C TYR A 78 -20.75 -1.58 -14.85
N ASN A 79 -20.22 -2.73 -14.41
CA ASN A 79 -21.05 -3.81 -13.87
C ASN A 79 -21.22 -3.65 -12.36
N ASP A 80 -22.25 -2.89 -11.95
CA ASP A 80 -22.61 -2.61 -10.54
C ASP A 80 -22.79 -3.85 -9.64
N LYS A 81 -22.92 -5.05 -10.21
CA LYS A 81 -23.05 -6.30 -9.45
C LYS A 81 -21.70 -6.87 -9.01
N LEU A 82 -20.60 -6.41 -9.59
CA LEU A 82 -19.25 -6.84 -9.28
C LEU A 82 -18.54 -5.74 -8.49
N GLN A 83 -18.40 -5.93 -7.19
CA GLN A 83 -17.54 -5.07 -6.38
C GLN A 83 -16.08 -5.49 -6.58
N MET A 84 -15.26 -4.55 -7.05
CA MET A 84 -13.83 -4.79 -7.18
C MET A 84 -13.19 -4.86 -5.79
N PRO A 85 -12.31 -5.85 -5.53
CA PRO A 85 -11.60 -5.90 -4.27
C PRO A 85 -10.72 -4.65 -4.12
N SER A 86 -10.71 -4.07 -2.93
CA SER A 86 -9.78 -2.99 -2.62
C SER A 86 -8.33 -3.51 -2.72
N PRO A 87 -7.38 -2.65 -3.15
CA PRO A 87 -5.97 -3.02 -3.17
C PRO A 87 -5.48 -3.49 -1.80
N GLN A 88 -4.94 -4.72 -1.71
CA GLN A 88 -4.46 -5.30 -0.45
C GLN A 88 -2.93 -5.24 -0.29
N ASN A 89 -2.23 -4.52 -1.16
CA ASN A 89 -0.76 -4.56 -1.22
C ASN A 89 -0.09 -4.04 0.05
N LYS A 90 -0.58 -2.93 0.63
CA LYS A 90 -0.10 -2.35 1.90
C LYS A 90 -0.25 -3.33 3.08
N PRO A 91 -1.46 -3.84 3.40
CA PRO A 91 -1.63 -4.72 4.55
C PRO A 91 -0.92 -6.06 4.36
N LEU A 92 -0.90 -6.61 3.13
CA LEU A 92 -0.15 -7.84 2.83
C LEU A 92 1.36 -7.66 2.99
N LEU A 93 1.91 -6.52 2.56
CA LEU A 93 3.32 -6.20 2.77
C LEU A 93 3.63 -6.08 4.26
N LEU A 94 2.80 -5.37 5.02
CA LEU A 94 2.97 -5.25 6.47
C LEU A 94 2.90 -6.61 7.18
N ALA A 95 1.93 -7.45 6.81
CA ALA A 95 1.80 -8.80 7.35
C ALA A 95 3.02 -9.67 7.02
N SER A 96 3.52 -9.58 5.79
CA SER A 96 4.70 -10.32 5.34
C SER A 96 5.96 -9.89 6.09
N LEU A 97 6.16 -8.58 6.32
CA LEU A 97 7.26 -8.06 7.10
C LEU A 97 7.19 -8.51 8.57
N LYS A 98 6.00 -8.47 9.19
CA LYS A 98 5.79 -8.95 10.55
C LYS A 98 6.02 -10.45 10.68
N LYS A 99 5.55 -11.23 9.70
CA LYS A 99 5.80 -12.68 9.64
C LYS A 99 7.30 -12.96 9.56
N CYS A 100 8.00 -12.29 8.64
CA CYS A 100 9.45 -12.47 8.49
C CYS A 100 10.20 -12.11 9.78
N HIS A 101 9.80 -11.04 10.48
CA HIS A 101 10.36 -10.71 11.79
C HIS A 101 10.17 -11.85 12.80
N ALA A 102 8.93 -12.33 12.97
CA ALA A 102 8.60 -13.40 13.91
C ALA A 102 9.31 -14.72 13.59
N ASP A 103 9.39 -15.09 12.30
CA ASP A 103 10.09 -16.28 11.84
C ASP A 103 11.60 -16.19 12.17
N LEU A 104 12.24 -15.03 11.97
CA LEU A 104 13.64 -14.83 12.34
C LEU A 104 13.87 -14.90 13.85
N GLU A 105 12.98 -14.34 14.66
CA GLU A 105 13.06 -14.48 16.12
C GLU A 105 12.95 -15.94 16.53
N LEU A 106 11.96 -16.67 15.98
CA LEU A 106 11.77 -18.09 16.24
C LEU A 106 13.01 -18.91 15.87
N PHE A 107 13.58 -18.71 14.67
CA PHE A 107 14.77 -19.42 14.22
C PHE A 107 16.00 -19.11 15.07
N SER A 108 16.10 -17.89 15.62
CA SER A 108 17.17 -17.53 16.55
C SER A 108 17.11 -18.30 17.87
N LEU A 109 15.91 -18.68 18.31
CA LEU A 109 15.66 -19.44 19.54
C LEU A 109 15.78 -20.96 19.34
N GLU A 110 15.37 -21.47 18.18
CA GLU A 110 15.35 -22.91 17.89
C GLU A 110 16.71 -23.47 17.44
N THR A 111 17.56 -22.63 16.85
CA THR A 111 18.83 -23.10 16.28
C THR A 111 19.85 -23.49 17.35
N LYS A 112 20.53 -24.62 17.15
CA LYS A 112 21.62 -25.09 18.04
C LYS A 112 22.96 -24.40 17.77
N SER A 113 23.09 -23.71 16.63
CA SER A 113 24.32 -23.03 16.24
C SER A 113 24.33 -21.60 16.78
N LYS A 114 25.32 -21.27 17.62
CA LYS A 114 25.49 -19.92 18.18
C LYS A 114 25.63 -18.85 17.09
N SER A 115 26.40 -19.14 16.04
CA SER A 115 26.60 -18.21 14.92
C SER A 115 25.29 -17.95 14.13
N ALA A 116 24.48 -18.99 13.90
CA ALA A 116 23.20 -18.84 13.23
C ALA A 116 22.18 -18.07 14.10
N SER A 117 22.16 -18.33 15.41
CA SER A 117 21.30 -17.60 16.36
C SER A 117 21.60 -16.10 16.34
N GLU A 118 22.89 -15.73 16.41
CA GLU A 118 23.33 -14.34 16.34
C GLU A 118 22.96 -13.68 15.00
N MET A 119 23.13 -14.41 13.88
CA MET A 119 22.74 -13.93 12.55
C MET A 119 21.23 -13.64 12.48
N TYR A 120 20.38 -14.59 12.88
CA TYR A 120 18.93 -14.41 12.85
C TYR A 120 18.47 -13.28 13.76
N SER A 121 19.01 -13.18 14.98
CA SER A 121 18.70 -12.08 15.91
C SER A 121 19.09 -10.71 15.33
N LYS A 122 20.25 -10.61 14.68
CA LYS A 122 20.68 -9.37 14.02
C LYS A 122 19.72 -8.97 12.90
N ASN A 123 19.27 -9.94 12.09
CA ASN A 123 18.36 -9.69 11.00
C ASN A 123 16.95 -9.31 11.49
N ALA A 124 16.44 -9.97 12.55
CA ALA A 124 15.18 -9.61 13.20
C ALA A 124 15.19 -8.13 13.62
N LYS A 125 16.24 -7.69 14.34
CA LYS A 125 16.42 -6.28 14.73
C LYS A 125 16.46 -5.31 13.55
N GLN A 126 16.98 -5.75 12.41
CA GLN A 126 16.99 -4.92 11.20
C GLN A 126 15.57 -4.77 10.62
N ILE A 127 14.79 -5.85 10.57
CA ILE A 127 13.39 -5.80 10.15
C ILE A 127 12.55 -4.97 11.13
N GLU A 128 12.79 -5.08 12.44
CA GLU A 128 12.12 -4.26 13.45
C GLU A 128 12.32 -2.76 13.20
N LYS A 129 13.55 -2.34 12.91
CA LYS A 129 13.87 -0.94 12.55
C LYS A 129 13.15 -0.49 11.29
N ILE A 130 13.00 -1.38 10.30
CA ILE A 130 12.24 -1.09 9.08
C ILE A 130 10.76 -0.94 9.43
N LEU A 131 10.17 -1.90 10.15
CA LEU A 131 8.78 -1.86 10.61
C LEU A 131 8.47 -0.56 11.36
N ASN A 132 9.32 -0.13 12.28
CA ASN A 132 9.13 1.12 13.01
C ASN A 132 9.11 2.37 12.12
N LYS A 133 9.78 2.32 10.97
CA LYS A 133 9.80 3.42 9.99
C LYS A 133 8.65 3.36 8.99
N VAL A 134 8.15 2.17 8.65
CA VAL A 134 7.16 2.02 7.56
C VAL A 134 5.75 1.72 8.05
N THR A 135 5.56 1.33 9.32
CA THR A 135 4.24 0.90 9.83
C THR A 135 3.16 1.96 9.61
N TYR A 136 3.47 3.25 9.79
CA TYR A 136 2.49 4.33 9.60
C TYR A 136 2.10 4.55 8.12
N LEU A 137 2.89 4.02 7.17
CA LEU A 137 2.62 4.08 5.72
C LEU A 137 1.82 2.88 5.22
N LEU A 138 1.79 1.78 5.98
CA LEU A 138 1.24 0.49 5.56
C LEU A 138 0.03 0.04 6.41
N LYS A 139 -0.47 0.91 7.30
CA LYS A 139 -1.48 0.56 8.33
C LYS A 139 -2.94 0.64 7.84
N GLU A 140 -3.14 0.73 6.54
CA GLU A 140 -4.44 0.92 5.87
C GLU A 140 -4.92 -0.38 5.22
#